data_AF-A0A8T3ZQD3-F1
#
_entry.id   AF-A0A8T3ZQD3-F1
#
_cell.length_a   1.000
_cell.length_b   1.000
_cell.length_c   1.000
_cell.angle_alpha   90.00
_cell.angle_beta   90.00
_cell.angle_gamma   90.00
#
_symmetry.space_group_name_H-M   'P 1'
#
loop_
_entity.id
_entity.type
_entity.pdbx_description
1 polymer ?
#
loop_
_entity_poly.entity_id
_entity_poly.type
_entity_poly.pdbx_seq_one_letter_code
_entity_poly.pdbx_strand_id
1 'polypeptide(L)'
;QNNHVVICSAESELLLRKASKAGLIKYVPGDTAFEIQSQSPSPQQKQALDLVKAVLAKTHTTGIQEAINYAVFDLLKFITVYPVEDEAKLSNKDGVILPDARLLLAGSSAKDLAGTIHADLAKGFLFAIDAKTKLRISADHILQDGDVIKIVSSMSRG
;
A
#
# COMPACT_ATOMS: atom_id res chain seq x y z
N GLN A 1 -13.57 -25.78 -3.15
CA GLN A 1 -12.75 -24.90 -2.30
C GLN A 1 -11.47 -24.62 -3.06
N ASN A 2 -11.24 -23.38 -3.51
CA ASN A 2 -9.95 -22.99 -4.06
C ASN A 2 -9.01 -22.72 -2.87
N ASN A 3 -8.24 -23.72 -2.47
CA ASN A 3 -7.17 -23.50 -1.51
C ASN A 3 -6.00 -22.87 -2.26
N HIS A 4 -5.90 -21.54 -2.19
CA HIS A 4 -4.73 -20.82 -2.65
C HIS A 4 -3.58 -21.04 -1.67
N VAL A 5 -2.45 -21.54 -2.18
CA VAL A 5 -1.27 -21.86 -1.39
C VAL A 5 -0.11 -21.03 -1.91
N VAL A 6 0.50 -20.25 -1.02
CA VAL A 6 1.68 -19.44 -1.32
C VAL A 6 2.88 -20.08 -0.64
N ILE A 7 3.93 -20.35 -1.42
CA ILE A 7 5.21 -20.83 -0.89
C ILE A 7 5.93 -19.65 -0.27
N CYS A 8 6.31 -19.73 1.01
CA CYS A 8 6.96 -18.63 1.70
C CYS A 8 8.22 -19.04 2.48
N SER A 9 9.12 -18.09 2.64
CA SER A 9 10.33 -18.21 3.47
C SER A 9 10.42 -17.06 4.45
N ALA A 10 9.97 -17.31 5.69
CA ALA A 10 9.95 -16.30 6.75
C ALA A 10 11.33 -15.80 7.15
N GLU A 11 12.30 -16.72 7.26
CA GLU A 11 13.68 -16.38 7.62
C GLU A 11 14.35 -15.51 6.54
N SER A 12 14.10 -15.80 5.26
CA SER A 12 14.62 -14.98 4.16
C SER A 12 14.09 -13.55 4.20
N GLU A 13 12.78 -13.38 4.40
CA GLU A 13 12.16 -12.04 4.54
C GLU A 13 12.69 -11.29 5.76
N LEU A 14 12.79 -11.96 6.91
CA LEU A 14 13.29 -11.36 8.15
C LEU A 14 14.73 -10.87 7.98
N LEU A 15 15.57 -11.66 7.32
CA LEU A 15 16.95 -11.30 7.03
C LEU A 15 17.03 -10.06 6.13
N LEU A 16 16.28 -10.05 5.02
CA LEU A 16 16.27 -8.92 4.08
C LEU A 16 15.78 -7.63 4.76
N ARG A 17 14.71 -7.70 5.56
CA ARG A 17 14.20 -6.55 6.31
C ARG A 17 15.23 -6.02 7.32
N LYS A 18 15.92 -6.90 8.05
CA LYS A 18 16.98 -6.50 8.99
C LYS A 18 18.15 -5.86 8.26
N ALA A 19 18.60 -6.46 7.16
CA ALA A 19 19.70 -5.94 6.34
C ALA A 19 19.35 -4.58 5.72
N SER A 20 18.10 -4.39 5.28
CA SER A 20 17.64 -3.12 4.74
C SER A 20 17.53 -2.04 5.82
N LYS A 21 16.99 -2.38 7.00
CA LYS A 21 16.96 -1.48 8.16
C LYS A 21 18.36 -1.07 8.62
N ALA A 22 19.34 -1.95 8.47
CA ALA A 22 20.74 -1.66 8.77
C ALA A 22 21.46 -0.85 7.67
N GLY A 23 20.79 -0.53 6.56
CA GLY A 23 21.38 0.20 5.43
C GLY A 23 22.36 -0.61 4.58
N LEU A 24 22.43 -1.94 4.78
CA LEU A 24 23.34 -2.82 4.03
C LEU A 24 22.80 -3.12 2.63
N ILE A 25 21.48 -3.16 2.49
CA ILE A 25 20.80 -3.43 1.22
C ILE A 25 19.63 -2.46 1.01
N LYS A 26 19.29 -2.24 -0.24
CA LYS A 26 18.01 -1.67 -0.65
C LYS A 26 17.09 -2.83 -1.04
N TYR A 27 15.99 -2.97 -0.31
CA TYR A 27 15.01 -4.03 -0.51
C TYR A 27 13.63 -3.51 -0.12
N VAL A 28 12.64 -3.71 -0.99
CA VAL A 28 11.23 -3.51 -0.64
C VAL A 28 10.57 -4.88 -0.46
N PRO A 29 9.78 -5.09 0.62
CA PRO A 29 9.06 -6.34 0.82
C PRO A 29 8.26 -6.78 -0.40
N GLY A 30 8.47 -8.02 -0.83
CA GLY A 30 7.85 -8.56 -2.05
C GLY A 30 8.68 -8.39 -3.32
N ASP A 31 9.78 -7.63 -3.29
CA ASP A 31 10.71 -7.57 -4.42
C ASP A 31 11.34 -8.93 -4.71
N THR A 32 11.60 -9.18 -5.98
CA THR A 32 12.26 -10.40 -6.47
C THR A 32 13.78 -10.36 -6.31
N ALA A 33 14.34 -9.16 -6.07
CA ALA A 33 15.75 -8.92 -5.92
C ALA A 33 16.03 -7.83 -4.88
N PHE A 34 17.28 -7.69 -4.47
CA PHE A 34 17.74 -6.63 -3.60
C PHE A 34 19.10 -6.11 -4.09
N GLU A 35 19.37 -4.84 -3.81
CA GLU A 35 20.63 -4.19 -4.18
C GLU A 35 21.50 -4.05 -2.93
N ILE A 36 22.78 -4.40 -3.04
CA ILE A 36 23.74 -4.21 -1.95
C ILE A 36 24.23 -2.76 -1.99
N GLN A 37 24.12 -2.04 -0.86
CA GLN A 37 24.63 -0.67 -0.76
C GLN A 37 26.15 -0.65 -0.48
N SER A 38 26.76 0.53 -0.61
CA SER A 38 28.22 0.74 -0.69
C SER A 38 29.06 0.25 0.50
N GLN A 39 28.46 -0.12 1.64
CA GLN A 39 29.19 -0.79 2.71
C GLN A 39 29.35 -2.27 2.34
N SER A 40 30.60 -2.70 2.16
CA SER A 40 30.92 -4.10 1.89
C SER A 40 30.43 -4.98 3.05
N PRO A 41 29.47 -5.89 2.82
CA PRO A 41 29.01 -6.78 3.88
C PRO A 41 30.15 -7.69 4.34
N SER A 42 30.12 -8.07 5.62
CA SER A 42 31.08 -9.04 6.16
C SER A 42 30.99 -10.38 5.40
N PRO A 43 32.02 -11.24 5.45
CA PRO A 43 31.98 -12.54 4.77
C PRO A 43 30.75 -13.38 5.17
N GLN A 44 30.37 -13.35 6.45
CA GLN A 44 29.18 -14.04 6.96
C GLN A 44 27.88 -13.43 6.41
N GLN A 45 27.80 -12.10 6.31
CA GLN A 45 26.65 -11.43 5.72
C GLN A 45 26.51 -11.71 4.23
N LYS A 46 27.63 -11.75 3.48
CA LYS A 46 27.62 -12.15 2.06
C LYS A 46 27.08 -13.56 1.88
N GLN A 47 27.59 -14.52 2.64
CA GLN A 47 27.09 -15.91 2.59
C GLN A 47 25.59 -15.99 2.87
N ALA A 48 25.10 -15.26 3.88
CA ALA A 48 23.69 -15.26 4.22
C ALA A 48 22.82 -14.61 3.10
N LEU A 49 23.29 -13.53 2.50
CA LEU A 49 22.62 -12.89 1.35
C LEU A 49 22.62 -13.80 0.10
N ASP A 50 23.70 -14.56 -0.13
CA ASP A 50 23.78 -15.51 -1.25
C ASP A 50 22.82 -16.70 -1.05
N LEU A 51 22.64 -17.18 0.18
CA LEU A 51 21.61 -18.17 0.50
C LEU A 51 20.22 -17.64 0.19
N VAL A 52 19.92 -16.39 0.57
CA VAL A 52 18.63 -15.77 0.26
C VAL A 52 18.43 -15.59 -1.24
N LYS A 53 19.47 -15.22 -2.01
CA LYS A 53 19.40 -15.20 -3.48
C LYS A 53 19.06 -16.57 -4.06
N ALA A 54 19.63 -17.64 -3.53
CA ALA A 54 19.30 -19.00 -3.97
C ALA A 54 17.84 -19.39 -3.68
N VAL A 55 17.26 -18.90 -2.58
CA VAL A 55 15.83 -19.05 -2.29
C VAL A 55 15.00 -18.25 -3.28
N LEU A 56 15.28 -16.95 -3.44
CA LEU A 56 14.58 -16.06 -4.37
C LEU A 56 14.65 -16.55 -5.82
N ALA A 57 15.77 -17.13 -6.25
CA ALA A 57 15.90 -17.72 -7.58
C ALA A 57 14.94 -18.89 -7.83
N LYS A 58 14.51 -19.60 -6.77
CA LYS A 58 13.54 -20.70 -6.86
C LYS A 58 12.11 -20.22 -6.71
N THR A 59 11.85 -19.37 -5.72
CA THR A 59 10.49 -18.95 -5.33
C THR A 59 10.06 -17.62 -5.94
N HIS A 60 10.94 -16.95 -6.68
CA HIS A 60 10.79 -15.61 -7.27
C HIS A 60 10.67 -14.48 -6.23
N THR A 61 9.90 -14.66 -5.16
CA THR A 61 9.79 -13.76 -4.01
C THR A 61 10.00 -14.54 -2.71
N THR A 62 9.92 -13.86 -1.55
CA THR A 62 9.85 -14.53 -0.25
C THR A 62 8.47 -15.13 0.06
N GLY A 63 7.46 -14.83 -0.76
CA GLY A 63 6.08 -15.29 -0.62
C GLY A 63 5.27 -14.63 0.51
N ILE A 64 5.89 -13.87 1.41
CA ILE A 64 5.18 -13.25 2.53
C ILE A 64 4.28 -12.12 2.07
N GLN A 65 4.81 -11.20 1.27
CA GLN A 65 4.01 -10.08 0.75
C GLN A 65 2.88 -10.57 -0.16
N GLU A 66 3.13 -11.62 -0.94
CA GLU A 66 2.12 -12.27 -1.78
C GLU A 66 0.99 -12.88 -0.94
N ALA A 67 1.32 -13.61 0.14
CA ALA A 67 0.32 -14.18 1.04
C ALA A 67 -0.54 -13.10 1.72
N ILE A 68 0.08 -11.98 2.13
CA ILE A 68 -0.63 -10.84 2.71
C ILE A 68 -1.54 -10.17 1.67
N ASN A 69 -1.02 -9.89 0.49
CA ASN A 69 -1.79 -9.28 -0.60
C ASN A 69 -3.00 -10.15 -0.97
N TYR A 70 -2.80 -11.47 -1.10
CA TYR A 70 -3.90 -12.40 -1.35
C TYR A 70 -4.95 -12.36 -0.23
N ALA A 71 -4.53 -12.36 1.03
CA ALA A 71 -5.48 -12.29 2.15
C ALA A 71 -6.30 -10.99 2.13
N VAL A 72 -5.68 -9.85 1.85
CA VAL A 72 -6.32 -8.53 1.88
C VAL A 72 -7.19 -8.30 0.64
N PHE A 73 -6.62 -8.46 -0.56
CA PHE A 73 -7.26 -8.07 -1.81
C PHE A 73 -8.12 -9.19 -2.41
N ASP A 74 -7.68 -10.46 -2.32
CA ASP A 74 -8.41 -11.57 -2.95
C ASP A 74 -9.40 -12.26 -2.03
N LEU A 75 -9.04 -12.48 -0.76
CA LEU A 75 -9.92 -13.17 0.19
C LEU A 75 -10.90 -12.22 0.86
N LEU A 76 -10.39 -11.12 1.42
CA LEU A 76 -11.22 -10.12 2.10
C LEU A 76 -11.82 -9.08 1.14
N LYS A 77 -11.41 -9.06 -0.13
CA LYS A 77 -11.92 -8.14 -1.16
C LYS A 77 -11.82 -6.67 -0.74
N PHE A 78 -10.70 -6.29 -0.11
CA PHE A 78 -10.42 -4.88 0.12
C PHE A 78 -9.94 -4.20 -1.17
N ILE A 79 -10.16 -2.89 -1.24
CA ILE A 79 -9.65 -1.98 -2.26
C ILE A 79 -8.81 -0.91 -1.56
N THR A 80 -7.79 -0.39 -2.26
CA THR A 80 -6.95 0.71 -1.79
C THR A 80 -7.42 2.00 -2.43
N VAL A 81 -7.77 3.00 -1.62
CA VAL A 81 -8.20 4.33 -2.07
C VAL A 81 -7.31 5.39 -1.44
N TYR A 82 -6.93 6.40 -2.23
CA TYR A 82 -5.98 7.43 -1.83
C TYR A 82 -6.71 8.77 -1.61
N PRO A 83 -6.98 9.16 -0.36
CA PRO A 83 -7.54 10.47 -0.09
C PRO A 83 -6.48 11.58 -0.26
N VAL A 84 -6.85 12.66 -0.94
CA VAL A 84 -5.98 13.84 -1.17
C VAL A 84 -6.73 15.14 -0.86
N GLU A 85 -5.98 16.21 -0.56
CA GLU A 85 -6.57 17.55 -0.35
C GLU A 85 -6.54 18.41 -1.62
N ASP A 86 -5.53 18.22 -2.46
CA ASP A 86 -5.39 18.85 -3.78
C ASP A 86 -5.51 17.77 -4.86
N GLU A 87 -6.60 17.82 -5.63
CA GLU A 87 -6.86 16.88 -6.72
C GLU A 87 -5.96 17.11 -7.94
N ALA A 88 -5.36 18.29 -8.12
CA ALA A 88 -4.48 18.59 -9.24
C ALA A 88 -3.06 18.11 -8.96
N LYS A 89 -2.57 18.34 -7.74
CA LYS A 89 -1.22 17.92 -7.31
C LYS A 89 -1.18 16.52 -6.71
N LEU A 90 -2.34 15.93 -6.43
CA LEU A 90 -2.49 14.65 -5.73
C LEU A 90 -1.82 14.68 -4.36
N SER A 91 -1.86 15.82 -3.68
CA SER A 91 -1.10 16.05 -2.44
C SER A 91 -1.97 16.52 -1.28
N ASN A 92 -1.42 16.47 -0.06
CA ASN A 92 -1.94 17.22 1.08
C ASN A 92 -1.47 18.69 1.07
N LYS A 93 -1.87 19.45 2.10
CA LYS A 93 -1.43 20.84 2.36
C LYS A 93 0.08 20.99 2.49
N ASP A 94 0.78 19.98 2.98
CA ASP A 94 2.25 19.99 3.13
C ASP A 94 2.98 19.66 1.81
N GLY A 95 2.24 19.40 0.73
CA GLY A 95 2.80 19.05 -0.58
C GLY A 95 3.26 17.59 -0.70
N VAL A 96 2.92 16.73 0.27
CA VAL A 96 3.20 15.30 0.21
C VAL A 96 2.24 14.65 -0.79
N ILE A 97 2.80 14.06 -1.84
CA ILE A 97 2.05 13.37 -2.91
C ILE A 97 1.54 12.04 -2.38
N LEU A 98 0.26 11.75 -2.60
CA LEU A 98 -0.47 10.56 -2.14
C LEU A 98 -0.17 10.25 -0.66
N PRO A 99 -0.56 11.18 0.24
CA PRO A 99 -0.11 11.18 1.63
C PRO A 99 -0.59 9.97 2.42
N ASP A 100 -1.71 9.37 2.01
CA ASP A 100 -2.36 8.29 2.73
C ASP A 100 -2.98 7.28 1.75
N ALA A 101 -3.05 6.02 2.17
CA ALA A 101 -3.63 4.91 1.42
C ALA A 101 -4.58 4.13 2.34
N ARG A 102 -5.88 4.17 2.03
CA ARG A 102 -6.94 3.59 2.86
C ARG A 102 -7.44 2.28 2.26
N LEU A 103 -7.46 1.25 3.09
CA LEU A 103 -8.10 -0.02 2.77
C LEU A 103 -9.59 0.07 3.11
N LEU A 104 -10.45 -0.13 2.11
CA LEU A 104 -11.89 -0.19 2.24
C LEU A 104 -12.40 -1.52 1.71
N LEU A 105 -13.57 -1.98 2.16
CA LEU A 105 -14.21 -3.15 1.53
C LEU A 105 -14.67 -2.79 0.12
N ALA A 106 -14.57 -3.73 -0.82
CA ALA A 106 -15.14 -3.56 -2.15
C ALA A 106 -16.64 -3.23 -2.03
N GLY A 107 -17.09 -2.19 -2.75
CA GLY A 107 -18.44 -1.66 -2.62
C GLY A 107 -18.59 -0.51 -1.62
N SER A 108 -17.53 -0.08 -0.92
CA SER A 108 -17.57 1.14 -0.12
C SER A 108 -17.78 2.40 -0.97
N SER A 109 -18.48 3.36 -0.38
CA SER A 109 -18.83 4.63 -1.02
C SER A 109 -17.84 5.77 -0.71
N ALA A 110 -17.92 6.87 -1.44
CA ALA A 110 -17.15 8.08 -1.16
C ALA A 110 -17.39 8.63 0.26
N LYS A 111 -18.60 8.47 0.80
CA LYS A 111 -18.93 8.85 2.17
C LYS A 111 -18.30 7.92 3.21
N ASP A 112 -18.21 6.62 2.92
CA ASP A 112 -17.55 5.65 3.81
C ASP A 112 -16.06 5.98 3.92
N LEU A 113 -15.41 6.32 2.81
CA LEU A 113 -14.03 6.84 2.82
C LEU A 113 -13.90 8.04 3.75
N ALA A 114 -14.80 9.03 3.66
CA ALA A 114 -14.79 10.19 4.55
C ALA A 114 -14.88 9.78 6.03
N GLY A 115 -15.71 8.78 6.33
CA GLY A 115 -15.88 8.24 7.67
C GLY A 115 -14.61 7.57 8.21
N THR A 116 -13.85 6.88 7.35
CA THR A 116 -12.56 6.29 7.76
C THR A 116 -11.52 7.35 8.10
N ILE A 117 -11.57 8.52 7.46
CA ILE A 117 -10.66 9.64 7.76
C ILE A 117 -11.08 10.31 9.06
N HIS A 118 -12.33 10.77 9.15
CA HIS A 118 -12.88 11.37 10.36
C HIS A 118 -14.41 11.39 10.33
N ALA A 119 -15.07 11.08 11.45
CA ALA A 119 -16.53 11.05 11.53
C ALA A 119 -17.20 12.39 11.13
N ASP A 120 -16.59 13.52 11.49
CA ASP A 120 -17.12 14.85 11.12
C ASP A 120 -17.05 15.13 9.61
N LEU A 121 -16.06 14.59 8.89
CA LEU A 121 -15.99 14.72 7.44
C LEU A 121 -17.17 14.01 6.78
N ALA A 122 -17.54 12.82 7.28
CA ALA A 122 -18.71 12.09 6.80
C ALA A 122 -20.03 12.77 7.15
N LYS A 123 -20.14 13.41 8.33
CA LYS A 123 -21.34 14.18 8.72
C LYS A 123 -21.53 15.42 7.85
N GLY A 124 -20.44 16.15 7.59
CA GLY A 124 -20.44 17.35 6.75
C GLY A 124 -20.25 17.09 5.26
N PHE A 125 -20.29 15.84 4.81
CA PHE A 125 -19.97 15.48 3.43
C PHE A 125 -20.87 16.22 2.44
N LEU A 126 -20.27 16.94 1.49
CA LEU A 126 -21.00 17.64 0.43
C LEU A 126 -20.92 16.86 -0.88
N PHE A 127 -19.69 16.62 -1.33
CA PHE A 127 -19.37 15.82 -2.51
C PHE A 127 -17.91 15.40 -2.43
N ALA A 128 -17.49 14.53 -3.34
CA ALA A 128 -16.07 14.25 -3.55
C ALA A 128 -15.69 14.51 -5.00
N ILE A 129 -14.39 14.60 -5.27
CA ILE A 129 -13.83 14.77 -6.61
C ILE A 129 -12.90 13.60 -6.87
N ASP A 130 -13.12 12.89 -7.97
CA ASP A 130 -12.15 11.92 -8.47
C ASP A 130 -11.03 12.69 -9.18
N ALA A 131 -9.81 12.58 -8.66
CA ALA A 131 -8.66 13.29 -9.19
C ALA A 131 -8.19 12.78 -10.56
N LYS A 132 -8.57 11.56 -10.97
CA LYS A 132 -8.24 11.01 -12.30
C LYS A 132 -9.13 11.62 -13.38
N THR A 133 -10.44 11.61 -13.15
CA THR A 133 -11.43 12.12 -14.11
C THR A 133 -11.73 13.61 -13.96
N LYS A 134 -11.33 14.21 -12.82
CA LYS A 134 -11.69 15.58 -12.38
C LYS A 134 -13.19 15.80 -12.24
N LEU A 135 -13.98 14.73 -12.14
CA LEU A 135 -15.42 14.80 -12.00
C LEU A 135 -15.84 14.82 -10.53
N ARG A 136 -16.94 15.53 -10.27
CA ARG A 136 -17.61 15.47 -8.96
C ARG A 136 -18.38 14.15 -8.86
N ILE A 137 -18.20 13.45 -7.75
CA ILE A 137 -18.88 12.21 -7.41
C ILE A 137 -19.77 12.42 -6.17
N SER A 138 -20.89 11.70 -6.15
CA SER A 138 -21.86 11.75 -5.05
C SER A 138 -21.37 10.97 -3.83
N ALA A 139 -22.07 11.15 -2.71
CA ALA A 139 -21.81 10.40 -1.49
C ALA A 139 -21.88 8.88 -1.68
N ASP A 140 -22.85 8.43 -2.49
CA ASP A 140 -23.14 7.00 -2.74
C ASP A 140 -22.32 6.41 -3.90
N HIS A 141 -21.44 7.21 -4.53
CA HIS A 141 -20.58 6.71 -5.59
C HIS A 141 -19.66 5.61 -5.05
N ILE A 142 -19.73 4.43 -5.67
CA ILE A 142 -18.94 3.27 -5.29
C ILE A 142 -17.50 3.45 -5.75
N LEU A 143 -16.57 3.35 -4.80
CA LEU A 143 -15.14 3.51 -5.06
C LEU A 143 -14.56 2.25 -5.68
N GLN A 144 -13.55 2.44 -6.52
CA GLN A 144 -12.78 1.39 -7.15
C GLN A 144 -11.34 1.36 -6.62
N ASP A 145 -10.68 0.23 -6.84
CA ASP A 145 -9.28 0.08 -6.44
C ASP A 145 -8.38 1.09 -7.16
N GLY A 146 -7.52 1.73 -6.37
CA GLY A 146 -6.61 2.77 -6.82
C GLY A 146 -7.24 4.14 -7.02
N ASP A 147 -8.50 4.36 -6.66
CA ASP A 147 -9.13 5.68 -6.79
C ASP A 147 -8.40 6.74 -5.95
N VAL A 148 -8.31 7.96 -6.50
CA VAL A 148 -7.68 9.10 -5.82
C VAL A 148 -8.74 10.15 -5.60
N ILE A 149 -9.16 10.32 -4.34
CA ILE A 149 -10.40 11.02 -4.02
C ILE A 149 -10.11 12.23 -3.13
N LYS A 150 -10.60 13.39 -3.56
CA LYS A 150 -10.67 14.58 -2.71
C LYS A 150 -12.05 14.70 -2.11
N ILE A 151 -12.12 14.76 -0.78
CA ILE A 151 -13.38 14.89 -0.06
C ILE A 151 -13.64 16.36 0.23
N VAL A 152 -14.83 16.83 -0.13
CA VAL A 152 -15.28 18.19 0.17
C VAL A 152 -16.38 18.11 1.23
N SER A 153 -16.12 18.71 2.39
CA SER A 153 -17.01 18.68 3.55
C SER A 153 -17.20 20.08 4.11
N SER A 154 -18.40 20.41 4.55
CA SER A 154 -18.72 21.67 5.24
C SER A 154 -18.02 21.79 6.61
N MET A 155 -17.58 20.65 7.17
CA MET A 155 -16.84 20.56 8.42
C MET A 155 -15.34 20.34 8.20
N SER A 156 -14.87 20.42 6.95
CA SER A 156 -13.44 20.33 6.64
C SER A 156 -12.72 21.51 7.27
N ARG A 157 -11.76 21.24 8.17
CA ARG A 157 -10.90 22.29 8.69
C ARG A 157 -9.90 22.69 7.61
N GLY A 158 -10.00 23.95 7.17
CA GLY A 158 -9.10 24.58 6.22
C GLY A 158 -7.64 24.51 6.64
#